data_AF-A0A5S5DXM8-F1
#
_entry.id   AF-A0A5S5DXM8-F1
#
_cell.length_a   1.000
_cell.length_b   1.000
_cell.length_c   1.000
_cell.angle_alpha   90.00
_cell.angle_beta   90.00
_cell.angle_gamma   90.00
#
_symmetry.space_group_name_H-M   'P 1'
#
loop_
_entity.id
_entity.type
_entity.pdbx_description
1 polymer ?
#
loop_
_entity_poly.entity_id
_entity_poly.type
_entity_poly.pdbx_seq_one_letter_code
_entity_poly.pdbx_strand_id
1 'polypeptide(L)'
;MTYNLTTYRTITGKKQILETKKKKSTEAIIYQDGKPAFFVDCFDLQTESNVIMNSLVLCQQRSMNTVIKEIAQKNNINLSIKGTPLFVIKKTSEIKELELPPLPEEWLN
;
A
#
# COMPACT_ATOMS: atom_id res chain seq x y z
N MET A 1 6.41 6.08 -11.13
CA MET A 1 6.37 4.61 -11.35
C MET A 1 5.09 4.24 -12.10
N THR A 2 5.02 3.07 -12.73
CA THR A 2 3.78 2.61 -13.40
C THR A 2 3.09 1.50 -12.61
N TYR A 3 1.78 1.65 -12.40
CA TYR A 3 0.92 0.76 -11.63
C TYR A 3 -0.23 0.23 -12.49
N ASN A 4 -0.87 -0.83 -12.01
CA ASN A 4 -2.12 -1.33 -12.55
C ASN A 4 -3.28 -0.70 -11.77
N LEU A 5 -4.10 0.13 -12.43
CA LEU A 5 -5.38 0.55 -11.86
C LEU A 5 -6.43 -0.48 -12.25
N THR A 6 -6.74 -1.37 -11.30
CA THR A 6 -7.73 -2.41 -11.50
C THR A 6 -9.09 -1.95 -11.02
N THR A 7 -10.08 -2.03 -11.91
CA THR A 7 -11.49 -1.87 -11.58
C THR A 7 -12.14 -3.25 -11.38
N TYR A 8 -12.58 -3.51 -10.17
CA TYR A 8 -13.34 -4.69 -9.78
C TYR A 8 -14.83 -4.35 -9.75
N ARG A 9 -15.64 -5.05 -10.56
CA ARG A 9 -17.10 -5.03 -10.41
C ARG A 9 -17.48 -6.10 -9.39
N THR A 10 -18.02 -5.66 -8.27
CA THR A 10 -18.51 -6.51 -7.17
C THR A 10 -20.03 -6.41 -7.07
N ILE A 11 -20.65 -7.24 -6.22
CA ILE A 11 -22.11 -7.20 -5.97
C ILE A 11 -22.52 -5.82 -5.41
N THR A 12 -21.68 -5.24 -4.56
CA THR A 12 -21.96 -3.95 -3.90
C THR A 12 -21.49 -2.74 -4.72
N GLY A 13 -21.14 -2.92 -5.99
CA GLY A 13 -20.69 -1.85 -6.89
C GLY A 13 -19.25 -1.99 -7.38
N LYS A 14 -18.71 -0.90 -7.92
CA LYS A 14 -17.36 -0.86 -8.50
C LYS A 14 -16.34 -0.47 -7.44
N LYS A 15 -15.20 -1.16 -7.39
CA LYS A 15 -14.06 -0.83 -6.55
C LYS A 15 -12.83 -0.65 -7.43
N GLN A 16 -12.14 0.48 -7.25
CA GLN A 16 -10.87 0.73 -7.92
C GLN A 16 -9.72 0.52 -6.93
N ILE A 17 -8.73 -0.27 -7.34
CA ILE A 17 -7.55 -0.61 -6.55
C ILE A 17 -6.34 -0.41 -7.45
N LEU A 18 -5.36 0.32 -6.93
CA LEU A 18 -4.06 0.52 -7.53
C LEU A 18 -3.17 -0.62 -7.02
N GLU A 19 -2.62 -1.38 -7.95
CA GLU A 19 -1.81 -2.57 -7.67
C GLU A 19 -0.43 -2.39 -8.33
N THR A 20 0.62 -2.91 -7.70
CA THR A 20 1.93 -3.02 -8.36
C THR A 20 1.86 -4.01 -9.52
N LYS A 21 2.81 -3.94 -10.47
CA LYS A 21 2.88 -4.87 -11.61
C LYS A 21 3.05 -6.32 -11.18
N LYS A 22 3.77 -6.54 -10.07
CA LYS A 22 3.97 -7.85 -9.44
C LYS A 22 3.66 -7.72 -7.96
N LYS A 23 2.78 -8.59 -7.46
CA LYS A 23 2.44 -8.63 -6.04
C LYS A 23 3.63 -9.17 -5.25
N LYS A 24 4.15 -8.37 -4.34
CA LYS A 24 5.19 -8.75 -3.37
C LYS A 24 4.68 -8.44 -1.97
N SER A 25 5.04 -9.25 -0.98
CA SER A 25 4.68 -9.00 0.42
C SER A 25 5.49 -7.87 1.05
N THR A 26 6.60 -7.49 0.42
CA THR A 26 7.56 -6.49 0.89
C THR A 26 7.36 -5.12 0.25
N GLU A 27 6.39 -5.00 -0.67
CA GLU A 27 5.99 -3.75 -1.30
C GLU A 27 4.50 -3.51 -1.01
N ALA A 28 4.11 -2.27 -0.78
CA ALA A 28 2.71 -1.93 -0.59
C ALA A 28 2.38 -0.51 -1.07
N ILE A 29 1.20 -0.37 -1.68
CA ILE A 29 0.58 0.93 -1.90
C ILE A 29 -0.27 1.22 -0.67
N ILE A 30 0.08 2.29 0.04
CA ILE A 30 -0.63 2.72 1.23
C ILE A 30 -1.68 3.75 0.83
N TYR A 31 -2.89 3.52 1.30
CA TYR A 31 -4.03 4.38 1.10
C TYR A 31 -4.25 5.25 2.31
N GLN A 32 -4.30 6.56 2.12
CA GLN A 32 -4.76 7.51 3.12
C GLN A 32 -6.16 7.98 2.75
N ASP A 33 -7.09 7.92 3.70
CA ASP A 33 -8.49 8.34 3.49
C ASP A 33 -9.13 7.70 2.25
N GLY A 34 -8.79 6.43 1.99
CA GLY A 34 -9.33 5.65 0.90
C GLY A 34 -8.72 5.94 -0.48
N LYS A 35 -7.72 6.83 -0.59
CA LYS A 35 -7.00 7.16 -1.83
C LYS A 35 -5.53 6.68 -1.78
N PRO A 36 -4.95 6.19 -2.88
CA PRO A 36 -3.52 5.84 -2.91
C PRO A 36 -2.70 7.10 -2.60
N ALA A 37 -1.83 7.03 -1.60
CA ALA A 37 -1.09 8.19 -1.11
C ALA A 37 0.42 7.93 -1.03
N PHE A 38 0.82 6.71 -0.65
CA PHE A 38 2.22 6.37 -0.48
C PHE A 38 2.58 5.03 -1.12
N PHE A 39 3.86 4.84 -1.39
CA PHE A 39 4.42 3.57 -1.81
C PHE A 39 5.58 3.20 -0.88
N VAL A 40 5.51 2.00 -0.33
CA VAL A 40 6.55 1.42 0.52
C VAL A 40 7.18 0.26 -0.23
N ASP A 41 8.51 0.24 -0.29
CA ASP A 41 9.31 -0.91 -0.72
C ASP A 41 10.39 -1.17 0.33
N CYS A 42 10.25 -2.26 1.08
CA CYS A 42 11.20 -2.61 2.14
C CYS A 42 12.59 -2.96 1.61
N PHE A 43 12.79 -3.20 0.31
CA PHE A 43 14.14 -3.42 -0.25
C PHE A 43 14.75 -2.17 -0.85
N ASP A 44 13.97 -1.09 -1.00
CA ASP A 44 14.47 0.20 -1.48
C ASP A 44 15.10 1.01 -0.35
N LEU A 45 16.40 0.84 -0.12
CA LEU A 45 17.13 1.51 0.97
C LEU A 45 17.56 2.95 0.63
N GLN A 46 16.97 3.59 -0.39
CA GLN A 46 17.33 4.95 -0.81
C GLN A 46 16.69 6.05 0.06
N THR A 47 15.64 5.72 0.82
CA THR A 47 14.95 6.67 1.72
C THR A 47 14.99 6.17 3.15
N GLU A 48 15.12 7.09 4.11
CA GLU A 48 15.12 6.74 5.54
C GLU A 48 13.82 6.06 5.95
N SER A 49 12.68 6.54 5.45
CA SER A 49 11.39 5.88 5.62
C SER A 49 11.43 4.39 5.22
N ASN A 50 11.95 4.05 4.04
CA ASN A 50 11.99 2.65 3.60
C ASN A 50 13.01 1.82 4.40
N VAL A 51 14.11 2.41 4.87
CA VAL A 51 15.05 1.77 5.79
C VAL A 51 14.37 1.42 7.11
N ILE A 52 13.58 2.34 7.67
CA ILE A 52 12.82 2.08 8.91
C ILE A 52 11.75 1.00 8.65
N MET A 53 11.01 1.08 7.53
CA MET A 53 10.03 0.07 7.16
C MET A 53 10.65 -1.31 6.93
N ASN A 54 11.88 -1.39 6.39
CA ASN A 54 12.64 -2.64 6.30
C ASN A 54 12.84 -3.26 7.70
N SER A 55 13.31 -2.47 8.67
CA SER A 55 13.50 -2.93 10.04
C SER A 55 12.19 -3.39 10.69
N LEU A 56 11.13 -2.58 10.57
CA LEU A 56 9.82 -2.86 11.16
C LEU A 56 9.15 -4.11 10.57
N VAL A 57 9.32 -4.37 9.27
CA VAL A 57 8.64 -5.47 8.56
C VAL A 57 9.54 -6.69 8.44
N LEU A 58 10.72 -6.55 7.84
CA LEU A 58 11.59 -7.68 7.50
C LEU A 58 12.43 -8.15 8.69
N CYS A 59 13.17 -7.26 9.35
CA CYS A 59 14.04 -7.66 10.47
C CYS A 59 13.23 -8.23 11.64
N GLN A 60 12.06 -7.64 11.91
CA GLN A 60 11.16 -8.10 12.98
C GLN A 60 10.17 -9.19 12.52
N GLN A 61 10.21 -9.61 11.25
CA GLN A 61 9.32 -10.63 10.66
C GLN A 61 7.83 -10.35 10.87
N ARG A 62 7.45 -9.07 10.76
CA ARG A 62 6.07 -8.60 11.00
C ARG A 62 5.32 -8.48 9.68
N SER A 63 4.00 -8.58 9.75
CA SER A 63 3.17 -8.34 8.56
C SER A 63 3.12 -6.84 8.25
N MET A 64 3.28 -6.49 6.96
CA MET A 64 3.13 -5.10 6.49
C MET A 64 1.80 -4.49 6.94
N ASN A 65 0.70 -5.26 6.89
CA ASN A 65 -0.62 -4.80 7.36
C ASN A 65 -0.63 -4.42 8.84
N THR A 66 0.04 -5.23 9.69
CA THR A 66 0.13 -4.95 11.13
C THR A 66 0.90 -3.66 11.38
N VAL A 67 2.08 -3.53 10.75
CA VAL A 67 2.94 -2.35 10.91
C VAL A 67 2.21 -1.07 10.48
N ILE A 68 1.56 -1.06 9.32
CA ILE A 68 0.81 0.09 8.83
C ILE A 68 -0.38 0.43 9.75
N LYS A 69 -1.07 -0.58 10.30
CA LYS A 69 -2.17 -0.36 11.25
C LYS A 69 -1.68 0.32 12.53
N GLU A 70 -0.53 -0.10 13.06
CA GLU A 70 0.06 0.50 14.26
C GLU A 70 0.53 1.93 14.02
N ILE A 71 1.18 2.20 12.88
CA ILE A 71 1.54 3.56 12.46
C ILE A 71 0.29 4.44 12.38
N ALA A 72 -0.78 3.95 11.76
CA ALA A 72 -2.05 4.67 11.66
C ALA A 72 -2.65 5.02 13.04
N GLN A 73 -2.66 4.04 13.95
CA GLN A 73 -3.17 4.21 15.32
C GLN A 73 -2.33 5.20 16.12
N LYS A 74 -1.00 5.09 16.07
CA LYS A 74 -0.07 5.96 16.80
C LYS A 74 -0.23 7.43 16.38
N ASN A 75 -0.42 7.67 15.09
CA ASN A 75 -0.49 9.01 14.51
C ASN A 75 -1.92 9.56 14.38
N ASN A 76 -2.94 8.80 14.81
CA ASN A 76 -4.35 9.16 14.67
C ASN A 76 -4.75 9.56 13.23
N ILE A 77 -4.29 8.77 12.26
CA ILE A 77 -4.57 8.93 10.83
C ILE A 77 -5.20 7.66 10.25
N ASN A 78 -5.85 7.79 9.09
CA ASN A 78 -6.53 6.67 8.44
C ASN A 78 -5.69 6.09 7.31
N LEU A 79 -4.89 5.06 7.61
CA LEU A 79 -4.12 4.31 6.62
C LEU A 79 -4.69 2.91 6.39
N SER A 80 -4.56 2.42 5.16
CA SER A 80 -4.94 1.05 4.81
C SER A 80 -4.13 0.50 3.63
N ILE A 81 -4.06 -0.83 3.53
CA ILE A 81 -3.58 -1.53 2.33
C ILE A 81 -4.81 -2.23 1.73
N LYS A 82 -5.13 -1.91 0.47
CA LYS A 82 -6.29 -2.53 -0.20
C LYS A 82 -5.91 -3.89 -0.78
N GLY A 83 -6.63 -4.91 -0.37
CA GLY A 83 -6.58 -6.25 -0.96
C GLY A 83 -7.62 -6.45 -2.06
N THR A 84 -7.43 -7.49 -2.87
CA THR A 84 -8.41 -7.93 -3.86
C THR A 84 -9.77 -8.19 -3.18
N PRO A 85 -10.90 -7.71 -3.73
CA PRO A 85 -12.22 -7.99 -3.16
C PRO A 85 -12.54 -9.49 -3.19
N LEU A 86 -13.28 -9.97 -2.19
CA LEU A 86 -13.65 -11.39 -2.05
C LEU A 86 -14.54 -11.92 -3.19
N PHE A 87 -15.46 -11.09 -3.71
CA PHE A 87 -16.39 -11.48 -4.77
C PHE A 87 -16.28 -10.55 -5.98
N VAL A 88 -15.71 -11.06 -7.08
CA VAL A 88 -15.45 -10.32 -8.31
C VAL A 88 -16.28 -10.89 -9.45
N ILE A 89 -17.15 -10.06 -10.03
CA ILE A 89 -17.95 -10.39 -11.21
C ILE A 89 -17.16 -10.11 -12.49
N LYS A 90 -16.44 -8.98 -12.52
CA LYS A 90 -15.61 -8.57 -13.65
C LYS A 90 -14.38 -7.82 -13.16
N LYS A 91 -13.25 -8.03 -13.82
CA LYS A 91 -11.98 -7.33 -13.61
C LYS A 91 -11.55 -6.65 -14.91
N THR A 92 -11.19 -5.38 -14.85
CA THR A 92 -10.51 -4.65 -15.93
C THR A 92 -9.31 -3.92 -15.34
N SER A 93 -8.20 -3.85 -16.07
CA SER A 93 -6.98 -3.19 -15.61
C SER A 93 -6.46 -2.26 -16.69
N GLU A 94 -5.98 -1.09 -16.27
CA GLU A 94 -5.26 -0.15 -17.12
C GLU A 94 -3.92 0.21 -16.46
N ILE A 95 -2.93 0.56 -17.27
CA ILE A 95 -1.64 1.04 -16.76
C ILE A 95 -1.79 2.52 -16.44
N LYS A 96 -1.40 2.90 -15.23
CA LYS A 96 -1.40 4.28 -14.78
C LYS A 96 -0.02 4.67 -14.28
N GLU A 97 0.49 5.77 -14.80
CA GLU A 97 1.69 6.41 -14.26
C GLU A 97 1.28 7.28 -13.07
N LEU A 98 1.95 7.06 -11.94
CA LEU A 98 1.75 7.82 -10.72
C LEU A 98 3.07 7.90 -9.97
N GLU A 99 3.29 9.02 -9.31
CA GLU A 99 4.34 9.17 -8.32
C GLU A 99 3.71 9.10 -6.94
N LEU A 100 4.16 8.13 -6.15
CA LEU A 100 3.74 7.95 -4.78
C LEU A 100 4.98 8.10 -3.90
N PRO A 101 5.01 9.08 -2.98
CA PRO A 101 6.12 9.24 -2.06
C PRO A 101 6.20 8.08 -1.06
N PRO A 102 7.35 7.91 -0.36
CA PRO A 102 7.43 7.05 0.82
C PRO A 102 6.55 7.59 1.95
N LEU A 103 6.43 6.84 3.05
CA LEU A 103 5.73 7.32 4.25
C LEU A 103 6.50 8.51 4.86
N PRO A 104 5.79 9.48 5.46
CA PRO A 104 6.42 10.51 6.29
C PRO A 104 7.22 9.90 7.43
N GLU A 105 8.49 10.26 7.54
CA GLU A 105 9.41 9.75 8.57
C GLU A 105 8.92 10.06 9.99
N GLU A 106 8.26 11.22 10.17
CA GLU A 106 7.62 11.62 11.42
C GLU A 106 6.59 10.63 11.94
N TRP A 107 5.97 9.80 11.06
CA TRP A 107 5.00 8.80 11.48
C TRP A 107 5.66 7.49 11.95
N LEU A 108 6.95 7.30 11.65
CA LEU A 108 7.69 6.06 11.91
C LEU A 108 8.49 6.10 13.21
N ASN A 109 8.70 7.29 13.78
CA ASN A 109 9.32 7.53 15.08
C ASN A 109 8.35 7.30 16.22
#